data_AF-Q8KRW3-F1
#
_entry.id   AF-Q8KRW3-F1
#
_cell.length_a   1.000
_cell.length_b   1.000
_cell.length_c   1.000
_cell.angle_alpha   90.00
_cell.angle_beta   90.00
_cell.angle_gamma   90.00
#
_symmetry.space_group_name_H-M   'P 1'
#
loop_
_entity.id
_entity.type
_entity.pdbx_description
1 polymer ?
#
loop_
_entity_poly.entity_id
_entity_poly.type
_entity_poly.pdbx_seq_one_letter_code
_entity_poly.pdbx_strand_id
1 'polypeptide(L)'
;VTNVEVRDKKNQSLGSALPNGIPMIDFSVVDVNKRIGTLVDPQYIVSVKHAHQYMNDFYFGHYNGHRDVSDDENKYSVVTQNNVNPNEGWHVDKRLDDYNMPRLNKFVTEVAPTTPTLAGDDLETYKDKEKYLSFVRVGAGTQFVYKKGADYVENNTHNSDIKLLTDAYRYAIGGTPYKGINIDPSQSKKGLIGFGDSRKDHVINSKTLLSQDPLTNYGVLGDSGSPLFAFDKQQNKWVFIGPYTYWAGYGKKSWQEWNIYKKDFADTIHSRDNAEAVPFSTSEYRWTTTGNSSQITNNQKTISVKLPNSEEKLVNYQQKEKENTGQNVIFEGNGNSKNTLVLENNINQGAGGLFFKGNYEVKGKTDDITWVGGGISVEEGKTVTWKVHNPQSDRLAKIGKGTLIFEGKGDNKGSLKVGDGTVVLNQQTISSGQHAFASVGIVSGRSTVVLNDDKQVD
;
A
#
# COMPACT_ATOMS: atom_id res chain seq x y z
N VAL A 1 -4.47 -21.80 3.85
CA VAL A 1 -5.09 -22.68 4.87
C VAL A 1 -6.58 -22.39 4.91
N THR A 2 -7.43 -23.41 4.99
CA THR A 2 -8.90 -23.32 5.10
C THR A 2 -9.40 -24.09 6.32
N ASN A 3 -10.62 -23.80 6.79
CA ASN A 3 -11.30 -24.54 7.87
C ASN A 3 -10.49 -24.66 9.18
N VAL A 4 -9.90 -23.56 9.63
CA VAL A 4 -9.06 -23.53 10.84
C VAL A 4 -9.96 -23.55 12.09
N GLU A 5 -9.99 -24.66 12.81
CA GLU A 5 -10.73 -24.78 14.07
C GLU A 5 -10.20 -23.83 15.14
N VAL A 6 -11.11 -23.17 15.87
CA VAL A 6 -10.80 -22.37 17.07
C VAL A 6 -11.43 -23.05 18.28
N ARG A 7 -10.64 -23.17 19.34
CA ARG A 7 -11.10 -23.75 20.61
C ARG A 7 -10.98 -22.74 21.73
N ASP A 8 -11.90 -22.82 22.68
CA ASP A 8 -11.85 -21.99 23.87
C ASP A 8 -10.74 -22.45 24.85
N LYS A 9 -10.56 -21.71 25.95
CA LYS A 9 -9.55 -22.03 26.98
C LYS A 9 -9.82 -23.33 27.73
N LYS A 10 -10.99 -23.95 27.56
CA LYS A 10 -11.36 -25.27 28.09
C LYS A 10 -11.29 -26.36 27.01
N ASN A 11 -10.68 -26.05 25.86
CA ASN A 11 -10.52 -26.94 24.72
C ASN A 11 -11.86 -27.37 24.06
N GLN A 12 -12.93 -26.60 24.25
CA GLN A 12 -14.21 -26.79 23.57
C GLN A 12 -14.18 -26.11 22.21
N SER A 13 -14.67 -26.79 21.18
CA SER A 13 -14.74 -26.25 19.81
C SER A 13 -15.70 -25.08 19.73
N LEU A 14 -15.26 -23.99 19.11
CA LEU A 14 -16.08 -22.84 18.73
C LEU A 14 -16.44 -22.88 17.23
N GLY A 15 -16.06 -23.94 16.52
CA GLY A 15 -16.13 -24.04 15.06
C GLY A 15 -14.87 -23.48 14.38
N SER A 16 -14.98 -23.10 13.11
CA SER A 16 -13.86 -22.57 12.33
C SER A 16 -13.77 -21.04 12.44
N ALA A 17 -12.55 -20.50 12.38
CA ALA A 17 -12.28 -19.05 12.38
C ALA A 17 -12.99 -18.30 11.24
N LEU A 18 -13.18 -18.97 10.11
CA LEU A 18 -13.86 -18.48 8.91
C LEU A 18 -14.89 -19.52 8.45
N PRO A 19 -15.93 -19.11 7.69
CA PRO A 19 -16.84 -20.04 7.04
C PRO A 19 -16.11 -21.09 6.19
N ASN A 20 -16.74 -22.26 6.06
CA ASN A 20 -16.14 -23.41 5.38
C ASN A 20 -15.69 -23.07 3.95
N GLY A 21 -14.48 -23.50 3.60
CA GLY A 21 -13.90 -23.31 2.27
C GLY A 21 -13.25 -21.95 2.02
N ILE A 22 -13.41 -20.97 2.91
CA ILE A 22 -12.79 -19.65 2.76
C ILE A 22 -11.31 -19.72 3.22
N PRO A 23 -10.35 -19.32 2.38
CA PRO A 23 -8.94 -19.30 2.76
C PRO A 23 -8.65 -18.14 3.72
N MET A 24 -7.66 -18.32 4.61
CA MET A 24 -7.12 -17.21 5.40
C MET A 24 -6.57 -16.10 4.47
N ILE A 25 -6.86 -14.85 4.79
CA ILE A 25 -6.34 -13.68 4.09
C ILE A 25 -4.85 -13.48 4.34
N ASP A 26 -4.14 -12.92 3.37
CA ASP A 26 -2.81 -12.36 3.55
C ASP A 26 -2.91 -10.92 4.10
N PHE A 27 -2.56 -10.73 5.36
CA PHE A 27 -2.56 -9.40 6.01
C PHE A 27 -1.26 -8.61 5.80
N SER A 28 -0.27 -9.13 5.05
CA SER A 28 0.99 -8.42 4.81
C SER A 28 0.83 -7.14 3.97
N VAL A 29 -0.33 -6.96 3.34
CA VAL A 29 -0.75 -5.71 2.66
C VAL A 29 -1.01 -4.56 3.63
N VAL A 30 -0.99 -4.81 4.93
CA VAL A 30 -1.26 -3.83 6.00
C VAL A 30 0.03 -3.52 6.75
N ASP A 31 0.33 -2.24 6.98
CA ASP A 31 1.60 -1.81 7.56
C ASP A 31 1.92 -2.49 8.90
N VAL A 32 3.20 -2.83 9.14
CA VAL A 32 3.61 -3.71 10.25
C VAL A 32 3.55 -3.11 11.65
N ASN A 33 3.51 -1.78 11.76
CA ASN A 33 3.65 -1.11 13.05
C ASN A 33 2.31 -0.61 13.60
N LYS A 34 1.53 0.08 12.76
CA LYS A 34 0.32 0.79 13.17
C LYS A 34 -0.95 0.12 12.68
N ARG A 35 -0.88 -0.56 11.53
CA ARG A 35 -1.99 -1.22 10.83
C ARG A 35 -3.10 -0.23 10.46
N ILE A 36 -2.70 0.96 10.05
CA ILE A 36 -3.58 2.04 9.60
C ILE A 36 -3.35 2.39 8.12
N GLY A 37 -2.36 1.81 7.46
CA GLY A 37 -2.11 1.97 6.03
C GLY A 37 -2.25 0.63 5.31
N THR A 38 -3.19 0.55 4.35
CA THR A 38 -3.42 -0.66 3.55
C THR A 38 -3.02 -0.42 2.10
N LEU A 39 -2.10 -1.23 1.57
CA LEU A 39 -1.56 -1.11 0.23
C LEU A 39 -2.54 -1.58 -0.84
N VAL A 40 -3.09 -0.65 -1.64
CA VAL A 40 -4.09 -0.93 -2.69
C VAL A 40 -3.54 -0.78 -4.12
N ASP A 41 -2.42 -0.08 -4.25
CA ASP A 41 -1.62 0.06 -5.47
C ASP A 41 -0.13 0.00 -5.06
N PRO A 42 0.82 -0.41 -5.93
CA PRO A 42 2.23 -0.52 -5.55
C PRO A 42 2.84 0.76 -4.93
N GLN A 43 2.22 1.94 -5.15
CA GLN A 43 2.68 3.19 -4.57
C GLN A 43 1.66 3.90 -3.67
N TYR A 44 0.48 3.32 -3.43
CA TYR A 44 -0.57 4.00 -2.67
C TYR A 44 -1.17 3.12 -1.59
N ILE A 45 -1.33 3.72 -0.43
CA ILE A 45 -2.08 3.15 0.68
C ILE A 45 -3.42 3.88 0.85
N VAL A 46 -4.37 3.26 1.54
CA VAL A 46 -5.62 3.89 1.96
C VAL A 46 -5.68 3.94 3.48
N SER A 47 -6.15 5.08 4.01
CA SER A 47 -6.38 5.32 5.43
C SER A 47 -7.50 6.36 5.64
N VAL A 48 -7.61 6.89 6.86
CA VAL A 48 -8.52 7.98 7.23
C VAL A 48 -7.73 9.25 7.53
N LYS A 49 -8.27 10.41 7.10
CA LYS A 49 -7.56 11.69 7.24
C LYS A 49 -7.40 12.14 8.69
N HIS A 50 -8.31 11.78 9.59
CA HIS A 50 -8.18 12.21 10.98
C HIS A 50 -6.96 11.58 11.69
N ALA A 51 -6.40 10.50 11.15
CA ALA A 51 -5.14 9.91 11.61
C ALA A 51 -3.88 10.61 11.06
N HIS A 52 -4.01 11.82 10.50
CA HIS A 52 -2.93 12.60 9.85
C HIS A 52 -1.60 12.65 10.63
N GLN A 53 -1.64 12.72 11.96
CA GLN A 53 -0.43 12.75 12.81
C GLN A 53 0.44 11.48 12.70
N TYR A 54 -0.12 10.37 12.20
CA TYR A 54 0.57 9.10 12.02
C TYR A 54 0.90 8.79 10.54
N MET A 55 0.55 9.68 9.61
CA MET A 55 0.72 9.50 8.15
C MET A 55 2.12 9.93 7.67
N ASN A 56 3.17 9.26 8.18
CA ASN A 56 4.57 9.54 7.84
C ASN A 56 5.25 8.35 7.17
N ASP A 57 5.69 7.41 8.00
CA ASP A 57 6.45 6.25 7.56
C ASP A 57 5.63 4.98 7.78
N PHE A 58 5.62 4.14 6.77
CA PHE A 58 4.96 2.84 6.74
C PHE A 58 5.98 1.76 6.42
N TYR A 59 5.74 0.56 6.94
CA TYR A 59 6.67 -0.55 6.86
C TYR A 59 5.89 -1.79 6.41
N PHE A 60 6.41 -2.54 5.45
CA PHE A 60 5.73 -3.72 4.88
C PHE A 60 6.61 -4.97 4.96
N GLY A 61 6.00 -6.15 4.87
CA GLY A 61 6.74 -7.41 4.99
C GLY A 61 7.12 -7.76 6.43
N HIS A 62 8.40 -7.74 6.76
CA HIS A 62 8.87 -8.16 8.09
C HIS A 62 8.54 -7.12 9.17
N TYR A 63 8.44 -7.57 10.43
CA TYR A 63 8.32 -6.67 11.57
C TYR A 63 9.64 -5.95 11.84
N ASN A 64 9.56 -4.70 12.29
CA ASN A 64 10.73 -3.88 12.61
C ASN A 64 11.51 -4.46 13.81
N GLY A 65 12.84 -4.31 13.80
CA GLY A 65 13.75 -4.94 14.75
C GLY A 65 14.22 -6.33 14.32
N HIS A 66 14.21 -6.62 13.02
CA HIS A 66 14.87 -7.82 12.48
C HIS A 66 16.39 -7.72 12.72
N ARG A 67 17.03 -8.81 13.13
CA ARG A 67 18.46 -8.78 13.51
C ARG A 67 19.38 -8.58 12.32
N ASP A 68 19.01 -9.16 11.17
CA ASP A 68 19.88 -9.26 10.00
C ASP A 68 19.55 -8.24 8.90
N VAL A 69 18.44 -7.50 9.04
CA VAL A 69 17.94 -6.57 8.01
C VAL A 69 17.53 -5.28 8.70
N SER A 70 18.09 -4.16 8.26
CA SER A 70 17.76 -2.83 8.80
C SER A 70 16.29 -2.48 8.55
N ASP A 71 15.65 -1.81 9.50
CA ASP A 71 14.29 -1.26 9.33
C ASP A 71 14.19 -0.26 8.18
N ASP A 72 15.30 0.31 7.72
CA ASP A 72 15.32 1.16 6.53
C ASP A 72 15.04 0.39 5.24
N GLU A 73 15.24 -0.93 5.22
CA GLU A 73 15.02 -1.75 4.03
C GLU A 73 13.55 -1.87 3.68
N ASN A 74 12.64 -1.97 4.67
CA ASN A 74 11.21 -2.14 4.44
C ASN A 74 10.39 -0.86 4.68
N LYS A 75 11.07 0.29 4.81
CA LYS A 75 10.48 1.60 5.09
C LYS A 75 10.00 2.33 3.82
N TYR A 76 8.83 2.94 3.92
CA TYR A 76 8.20 3.76 2.89
C TYR A 76 7.67 5.06 3.50
N SER A 77 8.06 6.20 2.93
CA SER A 77 7.64 7.52 3.43
C SER A 77 6.51 8.10 2.57
N VAL A 78 5.54 8.73 3.22
CA VAL A 78 4.44 9.45 2.56
C VAL A 78 4.98 10.76 1.99
N VAL A 79 4.70 10.97 0.70
CA VAL A 79 5.06 12.21 -0.02
C VAL A 79 3.88 13.16 -0.22
N THR A 80 2.66 12.62 -0.18
CA THR A 80 1.40 13.38 -0.10
C THR A 80 0.33 12.48 0.48
N GLN A 81 -0.55 13.01 1.34
CA GLN A 81 -1.61 12.22 1.96
C GLN A 81 -2.81 12.01 1.04
N ASN A 82 -3.06 12.92 0.08
CA ASN A 82 -4.25 12.93 -0.76
C ASN A 82 -5.52 12.82 0.09
N ASN A 83 -5.75 13.82 0.93
CA ASN A 83 -6.93 13.90 1.79
C ASN A 83 -8.18 14.28 0.99
N VAL A 84 -9.31 13.61 1.26
CA VAL A 84 -10.61 14.07 0.76
C VAL A 84 -10.99 15.36 1.48
N ASN A 85 -11.34 16.39 0.70
CA ASN A 85 -11.65 17.75 1.19
C ASN A 85 -10.56 18.23 2.17
N PRO A 86 -9.32 18.45 1.69
CA PRO A 86 -8.14 18.66 2.56
C PRO A 86 -8.22 19.94 3.41
N ASN A 87 -9.08 20.88 3.05
CA ASN A 87 -9.29 22.11 3.80
C ASN A 87 -10.29 21.94 4.95
N GLU A 88 -10.89 20.75 5.11
CA GLU A 88 -11.89 20.46 6.13
C GLU A 88 -11.35 19.48 7.17
N GLY A 89 -11.44 19.87 8.45
CA GLY A 89 -11.15 19.02 9.58
C GLY A 89 -12.14 17.87 9.74
N TRP A 90 -11.81 16.92 10.61
CA TRP A 90 -12.71 15.81 10.93
C TRP A 90 -13.95 16.30 11.70
N HIS A 91 -15.12 15.77 11.35
CA HIS A 91 -16.37 15.98 12.08
C HIS A 91 -17.24 14.72 12.01
N VAL A 92 -17.97 14.42 13.08
CA VAL A 92 -18.81 13.22 13.19
C VAL A 92 -19.92 13.16 12.12
N ASP A 93 -20.36 14.30 11.60
CA ASP A 93 -21.38 14.37 10.53
C ASP A 93 -20.78 14.31 9.11
N LYS A 94 -19.44 14.31 9.00
CA LYS A 94 -18.70 14.31 7.73
C LYS A 94 -17.80 13.09 7.60
N ARG A 95 -18.26 11.93 8.10
CA ARG A 95 -17.46 10.69 8.12
C ARG A 95 -17.09 10.20 6.73
N LEU A 96 -17.92 10.51 5.72
CA LEU A 96 -17.61 10.21 4.33
C LEU A 96 -16.33 10.87 3.82
N ASP A 97 -16.04 12.07 4.31
CA ASP A 97 -14.85 12.83 3.95
C ASP A 97 -13.64 12.42 4.77
N ASP A 98 -13.83 11.58 5.79
CA ASP A 98 -12.76 11.03 6.60
C ASP A 98 -12.05 9.90 5.86
N TYR A 99 -11.29 10.29 4.84
CA TYR A 99 -10.62 9.37 3.92
C TYR A 99 -9.39 10.04 3.32
N ASN A 100 -8.34 9.24 3.12
CA ASN A 100 -7.21 9.65 2.31
C ASN A 100 -6.58 8.47 1.57
N MET A 101 -5.80 8.78 0.54
CA MET A 101 -5.06 7.77 -0.24
C MET A 101 -3.58 8.17 -0.38
N PRO A 102 -2.77 8.06 0.68
CA PRO A 102 -1.40 8.54 0.67
C PRO A 102 -0.55 7.90 -0.43
N ARG A 103 0.25 8.72 -1.10
CA ARG A 103 1.29 8.29 -2.05
C ARG A 103 2.60 8.07 -1.31
N LEU A 104 3.26 6.96 -1.61
CA LEU A 104 4.57 6.59 -1.07
C LEU A 104 5.70 7.06 -1.98
N ASN A 105 6.88 7.30 -1.41
CA ASN A 105 8.09 7.72 -2.12
C ASN A 105 8.64 6.65 -3.08
N LYS A 106 8.40 5.37 -2.80
CA LYS A 106 8.88 4.21 -3.56
C LYS A 106 7.78 3.18 -3.76
N PHE A 107 7.94 2.32 -4.77
CA PHE A 107 7.10 1.13 -4.94
C PHE A 107 7.35 0.14 -3.82
N VAL A 108 6.26 -0.35 -3.22
CA VAL A 108 6.33 -1.43 -2.22
C VAL A 108 6.69 -2.75 -2.91
N THR A 109 7.72 -3.42 -2.38
CA THR A 109 8.31 -4.61 -3.01
C THR A 109 7.98 -5.91 -2.28
N GLU A 110 7.73 -5.82 -0.97
CA GLU A 110 7.58 -6.93 -0.03
C GLU A 110 6.28 -7.69 -0.21
N VAL A 111 5.26 -7.05 -0.78
CA VAL A 111 3.91 -7.60 -0.90
C VAL A 111 3.24 -7.10 -2.18
N ALA A 112 2.33 -7.91 -2.73
CA ALA A 112 1.44 -7.48 -3.81
C ALA A 112 0.27 -6.65 -3.22
N PRO A 113 -0.11 -5.51 -3.82
CA PRO A 113 -1.26 -4.75 -3.33
C PRO A 113 -2.54 -5.59 -3.31
N THR A 114 -3.39 -5.35 -2.31
CA THR A 114 -4.71 -5.98 -2.27
C THR A 114 -5.62 -5.40 -3.35
N THR A 115 -6.53 -6.21 -3.89
CA THR A 115 -7.57 -5.67 -4.78
C THR A 115 -8.62 -4.90 -3.97
N PRO A 116 -8.88 -3.61 -4.24
CA PRO A 116 -10.00 -2.90 -3.64
C PRO A 116 -11.34 -3.35 -4.24
N THR A 117 -12.43 -3.16 -3.50
CA THR A 117 -13.78 -3.39 -4.00
C THR A 117 -14.11 -2.43 -5.16
N LEU A 118 -14.68 -2.97 -6.23
CA LEU A 118 -15.22 -2.21 -7.37
C LEU A 118 -16.74 -2.34 -7.48
N ALA A 119 -17.38 -2.90 -6.45
CA ALA A 119 -18.83 -3.14 -6.44
C ALA A 119 -19.66 -1.87 -6.17
N GLY A 120 -19.00 -0.72 -5.99
CA GLY A 120 -19.63 0.55 -5.66
C GLY A 120 -19.70 0.82 -4.16
N ASP A 121 -20.35 1.92 -3.81
CA ASP A 121 -20.39 2.49 -2.47
C ASP A 121 -21.73 2.28 -1.74
N ASP A 122 -22.66 1.53 -2.33
CA ASP A 122 -23.96 1.24 -1.71
C ASP A 122 -23.83 0.15 -0.64
N LEU A 123 -24.21 0.46 0.60
CA LEU A 123 -24.29 -0.46 1.73
C LEU A 123 -25.04 -1.76 1.39
N GLU A 124 -26.15 -1.68 0.65
CA GLU A 124 -26.99 -2.85 0.36
C GLU A 124 -26.25 -3.89 -0.50
N THR A 125 -25.27 -3.45 -1.31
CA THR A 125 -24.38 -4.33 -2.10
C THR A 125 -23.66 -5.34 -1.20
N TYR A 126 -23.19 -4.89 -0.04
CA TYR A 126 -22.39 -5.70 0.88
C TYR A 126 -23.22 -6.61 1.78
N LYS A 127 -24.56 -6.49 1.74
CA LYS A 127 -25.47 -7.38 2.48
C LYS A 127 -25.77 -8.69 1.76
N ASP A 128 -25.41 -8.80 0.49
CA ASP A 128 -25.55 -10.04 -0.27
C ASP A 128 -24.60 -11.11 0.31
N LYS A 129 -25.17 -12.00 1.14
CA LYS A 129 -24.45 -13.10 1.79
C LYS A 129 -24.10 -14.24 0.83
N GLU A 130 -24.64 -14.26 -0.38
CA GLU A 130 -24.23 -15.22 -1.41
C GLU A 130 -22.99 -14.73 -2.17
N LYS A 131 -22.79 -13.41 -2.23
CA LYS A 131 -21.59 -12.80 -2.81
C LYS A 131 -20.48 -12.58 -1.80
N TYR A 132 -20.78 -11.94 -0.67
CA TYR A 132 -19.81 -11.61 0.39
C TYR A 132 -19.98 -12.55 1.58
N LEU A 133 -19.20 -13.63 1.58
CA LEU A 133 -19.40 -14.74 2.52
C LEU A 133 -18.86 -14.44 3.93
N SER A 134 -17.85 -13.58 4.03
CA SER A 134 -17.17 -13.27 5.28
C SER A 134 -16.49 -11.92 5.21
N PHE A 135 -16.35 -11.29 6.38
CA PHE A 135 -15.61 -10.04 6.56
C PHE A 135 -14.56 -10.24 7.64
N VAL A 136 -13.38 -9.68 7.43
CA VAL A 136 -12.27 -9.71 8.38
C VAL A 136 -11.63 -8.34 8.48
N ARG A 137 -11.04 -8.07 9.64
CA ARG A 137 -10.32 -6.83 9.92
C ARG A 137 -9.03 -7.16 10.68
N VAL A 138 -8.08 -6.25 10.62
CA VAL A 138 -6.85 -6.29 11.46
C VAL A 138 -6.47 -4.87 11.84
N GLY A 139 -5.97 -4.67 13.05
CA GLY A 139 -5.41 -3.38 13.45
C GLY A 139 -4.63 -3.46 14.74
N ALA A 140 -3.99 -2.35 15.10
CA ALA A 140 -3.21 -2.20 16.31
C ALA A 140 -3.69 -1.02 17.15
N GLY A 141 -5.01 -0.86 17.31
CA GLY A 141 -5.54 0.06 18.32
C GLY A 141 -5.16 -0.31 19.75
N THR A 142 -5.66 0.44 20.72
CA THR A 142 -5.50 0.09 22.14
C THR A 142 -6.11 -1.28 22.41
N GLN A 143 -5.36 -2.16 23.06
CA GLN A 143 -5.69 -3.57 23.14
C GLN A 143 -6.40 -3.90 24.45
N PHE A 144 -7.57 -4.54 24.34
CA PHE A 144 -8.39 -4.93 25.49
C PHE A 144 -8.78 -6.40 25.43
N VAL A 145 -9.14 -6.94 26.60
CA VAL A 145 -9.92 -8.18 26.71
C VAL A 145 -11.17 -7.94 27.53
N TYR A 146 -12.22 -8.70 27.24
CA TYR A 146 -13.40 -8.74 28.09
C TYR A 146 -13.02 -9.26 29.49
N LYS A 147 -13.39 -8.51 30.53
CA LYS A 147 -13.30 -8.95 31.92
C LYS A 147 -14.45 -8.36 32.72
N LYS A 148 -15.41 -9.21 33.11
CA LYS A 148 -16.57 -8.79 33.89
C LYS A 148 -16.14 -8.03 35.16
N GLY A 149 -16.72 -6.85 35.38
CA GLY A 149 -16.46 -5.98 36.53
C GLY A 149 -15.10 -5.27 36.52
N ALA A 150 -14.30 -5.39 35.45
CA ALA A 150 -13.15 -4.52 35.27
C ALA A 150 -13.62 -3.18 34.69
N ASP A 151 -13.06 -2.10 35.20
CA ASP A 151 -13.30 -0.75 34.68
C ASP A 151 -12.04 -0.22 33.99
N TYR A 152 -12.26 0.51 32.90
CA TYR A 152 -11.25 1.28 32.20
C TYR A 152 -11.69 2.74 32.14
N VAL A 153 -10.79 3.64 32.55
CA VAL A 153 -11.05 5.08 32.53
C VAL A 153 -10.34 5.67 31.32
N GLU A 154 -11.12 6.19 30.37
CA GLU A 154 -10.63 6.99 29.25
C GLU A 154 -10.99 8.45 29.54
N ASN A 155 -9.99 9.32 29.69
CA ASN A 155 -10.17 10.67 30.21
C ASN A 155 -10.92 10.66 31.56
N ASN A 156 -12.20 11.05 31.58
CA ASN A 156 -13.05 11.07 32.77
C ASN A 156 -14.24 10.10 32.67
N THR A 157 -14.26 9.21 31.67
CA THR A 157 -15.37 8.28 31.43
C THR A 157 -15.00 6.88 31.89
N HIS A 158 -15.78 6.34 32.83
CA HIS A 158 -15.65 4.95 33.27
C HIS A 158 -16.34 3.99 32.31
N ASN A 159 -15.62 2.97 31.88
CA ASN A 159 -16.09 1.97 30.93
C ASN A 159 -15.94 0.58 31.53
N SER A 160 -17.06 -0.05 31.84
CA SER A 160 -17.08 -1.36 32.49
C SER A 160 -16.92 -2.54 31.52
N ASP A 161 -16.59 -3.68 32.12
CA ASP A 161 -16.42 -5.00 31.53
C ASP A 161 -15.25 -5.15 30.53
N ILE A 162 -14.25 -4.27 30.63
CA ILE A 162 -13.05 -4.29 29.79
C ILE A 162 -11.78 -4.12 30.62
N LYS A 163 -10.73 -4.85 30.23
CA LYS A 163 -9.40 -4.75 30.83
C LYS A 163 -8.38 -4.38 29.75
N LEU A 164 -7.68 -3.27 29.97
CA LEU A 164 -6.54 -2.85 29.16
C LEU A 164 -5.42 -3.90 29.21
N LEU A 165 -4.85 -4.21 28.05
CA LEU A 165 -3.65 -5.03 27.91
C LEU A 165 -2.44 -4.15 27.56
N THR A 166 -2.58 -3.29 26.56
CA THR A 166 -1.52 -2.39 26.12
C THR A 166 -2.07 -1.24 25.29
N ASP A 167 -1.29 -0.17 25.16
CA ASP A 167 -1.60 0.99 24.32
C ASP A 167 -1.59 0.65 22.83
N ALA A 168 -2.07 1.58 22.00
CA ALA A 168 -2.06 1.44 20.56
C ALA A 168 -0.64 1.27 19.98
N TYR A 169 -0.58 0.66 18.79
CA TYR A 169 0.57 0.48 17.92
C TYR A 169 1.71 -0.36 18.51
N ARG A 170 1.35 -1.35 19.34
CA ARG A 170 2.29 -2.32 19.92
C ARG A 170 2.27 -3.66 19.18
N TYR A 171 1.09 -4.22 18.99
CA TYR A 171 0.89 -5.46 18.22
C TYR A 171 -0.49 -5.46 17.56
N ALA A 172 -0.67 -6.30 16.54
CA ALA A 172 -1.93 -6.41 15.82
C ALA A 172 -2.87 -7.45 16.45
N ILE A 173 -4.17 -7.17 16.42
CA ILE A 173 -5.22 -8.18 16.56
C ILE A 173 -6.07 -8.20 15.30
N GLY A 174 -6.25 -9.40 14.73
CA GLY A 174 -7.14 -9.68 13.60
C GLY A 174 -8.36 -10.48 14.03
N GLY A 175 -9.45 -10.39 13.26
CA GLY A 175 -10.72 -11.04 13.60
C GLY A 175 -11.87 -10.66 12.67
N THR A 176 -13.08 -11.07 13.03
CA THR A 176 -14.32 -10.71 12.32
C THR A 176 -15.00 -9.50 12.97
N PRO A 177 -15.65 -8.61 12.19
CA PRO A 177 -16.46 -7.52 12.75
C PRO A 177 -17.78 -8.08 13.33
N TYR A 178 -18.61 -7.21 13.91
CA TYR A 178 -19.95 -7.58 14.39
C TYR A 178 -20.88 -8.13 13.30
N LYS A 179 -21.87 -8.94 13.68
CA LYS A 179 -22.91 -9.44 12.76
C LYS A 179 -23.93 -8.34 12.50
N GLY A 180 -24.51 -8.39 11.29
CA GLY A 180 -25.51 -7.44 10.85
C GLY A 180 -24.87 -6.17 10.29
N ILE A 181 -25.05 -5.96 8.99
CA ILE A 181 -24.56 -4.78 8.30
C ILE A 181 -25.62 -3.70 8.42
N ASN A 182 -25.29 -2.62 9.10
CA ASN A 182 -26.16 -1.47 9.36
C ASN A 182 -25.35 -0.19 9.36
N ILE A 183 -26.02 0.92 9.08
CA ILE A 183 -25.44 2.25 9.21
C ILE A 183 -26.14 3.01 10.32
N ASP A 184 -25.42 3.95 10.93
CA ASP A 184 -26.03 4.95 11.80
C ASP A 184 -27.15 5.68 11.05
N PRO A 185 -28.38 5.76 11.60
CA PRO A 185 -29.50 6.41 10.92
C PRO A 185 -29.27 7.88 10.55
N SER A 186 -28.32 8.56 11.21
CA SER A 186 -27.93 9.93 10.88
C SER A 186 -27.07 10.06 9.63
N GLN A 187 -26.56 8.95 9.08
CA GLN A 187 -25.65 8.95 7.94
C GLN A 187 -26.28 8.40 6.66
N SER A 188 -25.63 8.75 5.55
CA SER A 188 -25.89 8.16 4.25
C SER A 188 -25.58 6.67 4.23
N LYS A 189 -26.42 5.88 3.54
CA LYS A 189 -26.13 4.48 3.19
C LYS A 189 -25.09 4.35 2.06
N LYS A 190 -24.68 5.46 1.44
CA LYS A 190 -23.62 5.48 0.42
C LYS A 190 -22.30 5.84 1.05
N GLY A 191 -21.24 5.11 0.70
CA GLY A 191 -19.85 5.39 1.04
C GLY A 191 -19.41 4.92 2.42
N LEU A 192 -20.30 4.36 3.24
CA LEU A 192 -19.98 3.82 4.57
C LEU A 192 -20.57 2.42 4.72
N ILE A 193 -19.87 1.58 5.47
CA ILE A 193 -20.34 0.25 5.88
C ILE A 193 -20.15 0.10 7.39
N GLY A 194 -21.23 -0.24 8.09
CA GLY A 194 -21.18 -0.48 9.52
C GLY A 194 -21.65 -1.88 9.91
N PHE A 195 -21.22 -2.33 11.07
CA PHE A 195 -21.48 -3.65 11.63
C PHE A 195 -21.98 -3.54 13.06
N GLY A 196 -23.07 -4.23 13.40
CA GLY A 196 -23.78 -4.09 14.67
C GLY A 196 -24.96 -3.12 14.58
N ASP A 197 -25.35 -2.47 15.68
CA ASP A 197 -26.46 -1.50 15.69
C ASP A 197 -26.19 -0.36 16.68
N SER A 198 -25.99 0.85 16.16
CA SER A 198 -25.63 2.04 16.96
C SER A 198 -26.75 2.54 17.88
N ARG A 199 -28.01 2.16 17.59
CA ARG A 199 -29.18 2.50 18.41
C ARG A 199 -29.30 1.63 19.65
N LYS A 200 -28.61 0.49 19.67
CA LYS A 200 -28.60 -0.37 20.85
C LYS A 200 -27.74 0.30 21.91
N ASP A 201 -28.40 0.77 22.95
CA ASP A 201 -27.75 1.10 24.21
C ASP A 201 -27.20 -0.17 24.88
N HIS A 202 -26.55 -0.03 26.03
CA HIS A 202 -25.89 -1.08 26.84
C HIS A 202 -26.73 -2.35 27.16
N VAL A 203 -27.93 -2.49 26.60
CA VAL A 203 -28.85 -3.61 26.76
C VAL A 203 -28.25 -4.95 26.30
N ILE A 204 -27.27 -4.96 25.39
CA ILE A 204 -26.56 -6.19 25.00
C ILE A 204 -25.23 -6.31 25.75
N ASN A 205 -25.08 -7.41 26.48
CA ASN A 205 -23.83 -7.82 27.12
C ASN A 205 -22.70 -7.92 26.08
N SER A 206 -21.61 -7.16 26.27
CA SER A 206 -20.44 -7.15 25.38
C SER A 206 -19.84 -8.54 25.18
N LYS A 207 -19.92 -9.42 26.18
CA LYS A 207 -19.53 -10.83 26.05
C LYS A 207 -20.31 -11.54 24.95
N THR A 208 -21.61 -11.28 24.83
CA THR A 208 -22.46 -11.88 23.81
C THR A 208 -22.06 -11.40 22.42
N LEU A 209 -21.85 -10.10 22.24
CA LEU A 209 -21.40 -9.55 20.95
C LEU A 209 -20.01 -10.07 20.57
N LEU A 210 -19.07 -10.10 21.52
CA LEU A 210 -17.71 -10.61 21.30
C LEU A 210 -17.65 -12.15 21.13
N SER A 211 -18.76 -12.86 21.33
CA SER A 211 -18.84 -14.33 21.17
C SER A 211 -19.74 -14.75 20.01
N GLN A 212 -20.15 -13.82 19.13
CA GLN A 212 -21.00 -14.14 17.98
C GLN A 212 -20.29 -15.04 16.95
N ASP A 213 -18.96 -14.95 16.87
CA ASP A 213 -18.02 -15.73 16.06
C ASP A 213 -16.74 -15.96 16.87
N PRO A 214 -15.92 -17.00 16.55
CA PRO A 214 -14.79 -17.40 17.39
C PRO A 214 -13.75 -16.31 17.64
N LEU A 215 -13.54 -15.41 16.69
CA LEU A 215 -12.54 -14.33 16.73
C LEU A 215 -13.19 -12.97 16.48
N THR A 216 -14.31 -12.68 17.15
CA THR A 216 -14.99 -11.39 16.98
C THR A 216 -14.18 -10.25 17.60
N ASN A 217 -13.99 -9.18 16.84
CA ASN A 217 -13.31 -7.97 17.28
C ASN A 217 -14.27 -6.78 17.35
N TYR A 218 -13.96 -5.87 18.28
CA TYR A 218 -14.53 -4.54 18.38
C TYR A 218 -13.40 -3.51 18.27
N GLY A 219 -13.35 -2.78 17.15
CA GLY A 219 -12.34 -1.74 16.92
C GLY A 219 -12.56 -0.54 17.83
N VAL A 220 -11.47 0.00 18.39
CA VAL A 220 -11.50 1.09 19.40
C VAL A 220 -10.51 2.20 19.04
N LEU A 221 -10.20 3.11 19.98
CA LEU A 221 -9.20 4.15 19.74
C LEU A 221 -7.86 3.54 19.27
N GLY A 222 -7.27 4.17 18.26
CA GLY A 222 -6.07 3.69 17.58
C GLY A 222 -6.33 2.67 16.47
N ASP A 223 -7.53 2.10 16.33
CA ASP A 223 -7.89 1.28 15.16
C ASP A 223 -8.32 2.14 13.96
N SER A 224 -8.47 3.46 14.12
CA SER A 224 -8.78 4.39 13.03
C SER A 224 -7.81 4.23 11.85
N GLY A 225 -8.34 4.07 10.64
CA GLY A 225 -7.55 3.81 9.43
C GLY A 225 -7.35 2.32 9.12
N SER A 226 -7.59 1.44 10.08
CA SER A 226 -7.35 0.01 9.91
C SER A 226 -8.34 -0.65 8.95
N PRO A 227 -7.92 -1.66 8.17
CA PRO A 227 -8.73 -2.16 7.07
C PRO A 227 -9.86 -3.10 7.48
N LEU A 228 -10.91 -3.07 6.66
CA LEU A 228 -11.89 -4.12 6.49
C LEU A 228 -11.69 -4.80 5.13
N PHE A 229 -11.81 -6.13 5.11
CA PHE A 229 -11.80 -6.96 3.92
C PHE A 229 -13.05 -7.81 3.86
N ALA A 230 -13.48 -8.18 2.65
CA ALA A 230 -14.54 -9.14 2.41
C ALA A 230 -14.05 -10.25 1.48
N PHE A 231 -14.53 -11.47 1.68
CA PHE A 231 -14.32 -12.55 0.72
C PHE A 231 -15.42 -12.48 -0.34
N ASP A 232 -15.04 -12.09 -1.56
CA ASP A 232 -15.92 -12.06 -2.72
C ASP A 232 -15.92 -13.44 -3.39
N LYS A 233 -17.06 -14.15 -3.29
CA LYS A 233 -17.23 -15.51 -3.84
C LYS A 233 -17.13 -15.55 -5.35
N GLN A 234 -17.61 -14.51 -6.04
CA GLN A 234 -17.61 -14.47 -7.51
C GLN A 234 -16.18 -14.31 -8.04
N GLN A 235 -15.36 -13.53 -7.35
CA GLN A 235 -13.94 -13.36 -7.67
C GLN A 235 -13.04 -14.42 -7.02
N ASN A 236 -13.59 -15.22 -6.10
CA ASN A 236 -12.89 -16.22 -5.30
C ASN A 236 -11.63 -15.67 -4.61
N LYS A 237 -11.72 -14.46 -4.05
CA LYS A 237 -10.59 -13.79 -3.37
C LYS A 237 -11.06 -12.80 -2.30
N TRP A 238 -10.13 -12.43 -1.42
CA TRP A 238 -10.31 -11.31 -0.51
C TRP A 238 -10.18 -9.98 -1.27
N VAL A 239 -11.08 -9.04 -0.96
CA VAL A 239 -11.07 -7.67 -1.48
C VAL A 239 -11.07 -6.68 -0.32
N PHE A 240 -10.33 -5.60 -0.47
CA PHE A 240 -10.30 -4.49 0.50
C PHE A 240 -11.57 -3.66 0.36
N ILE A 241 -12.28 -3.46 1.46
CA ILE A 241 -13.53 -2.71 1.51
C ILE A 241 -13.28 -1.26 1.87
N GLY A 242 -12.46 -0.99 2.89
CA GLY A 242 -12.29 0.37 3.39
C GLY A 242 -11.56 0.48 4.72
N PRO A 243 -11.10 1.68 5.10
CA PRO A 243 -10.48 1.94 6.40
C PRO A 243 -11.50 2.29 7.50
N TYR A 244 -11.17 1.97 8.75
CA TYR A 244 -12.03 2.19 9.93
C TYR A 244 -12.15 3.67 10.23
N THR A 245 -13.37 4.20 10.31
CA THR A 245 -13.62 5.65 10.48
C THR A 245 -14.32 5.96 11.80
N TYR A 246 -15.23 5.11 12.27
CA TYR A 246 -16.06 5.44 13.43
C TYR A 246 -16.61 4.23 14.18
N TRP A 247 -17.18 4.48 15.36
CA TRP A 247 -17.57 3.43 16.31
C TRP A 247 -18.53 3.95 17.39
N ALA A 248 -19.20 3.04 18.10
CA ALA A 248 -20.15 3.36 19.17
C ALA A 248 -19.53 3.72 20.54
N GLY A 249 -18.20 3.76 20.64
CA GLY A 249 -17.48 4.12 21.86
C GLY A 249 -17.36 3.00 22.90
N TYR A 250 -16.48 3.21 23.88
CA TYR A 250 -16.23 2.27 24.97
C TYR A 250 -17.45 2.04 25.88
N GLY A 251 -18.41 2.97 25.90
CA GLY A 251 -19.67 2.77 26.62
C GLY A 251 -20.49 1.66 25.96
N LYS A 252 -21.12 1.97 24.82
CA LYS A 252 -22.12 1.11 24.17
C LYS A 252 -21.53 -0.18 23.61
N LYS A 253 -20.32 -0.11 23.02
CA LYS A 253 -19.62 -1.25 22.39
C LYS A 253 -20.46 -2.04 21.38
N SER A 254 -21.41 -1.39 20.70
CA SER A 254 -22.49 -2.04 19.94
C SER A 254 -22.38 -1.96 18.42
N TRP A 255 -21.51 -1.08 17.89
CA TRP A 255 -21.39 -0.84 16.45
C TRP A 255 -20.03 -0.25 16.03
N GLN A 256 -19.64 -0.53 14.79
CA GLN A 256 -18.34 -0.30 14.15
C GLN A 256 -18.55 0.16 12.70
N GLU A 257 -17.75 1.09 12.16
CA GLU A 257 -17.93 1.66 10.81
C GLU A 257 -16.62 1.86 10.03
N TRP A 258 -16.67 1.52 8.75
CA TRP A 258 -15.60 1.72 7.78
C TRP A 258 -16.09 2.61 6.62
N ASN A 259 -15.17 3.40 6.07
CA ASN A 259 -15.41 4.23 4.89
C ASN A 259 -15.11 3.42 3.63
N ILE A 260 -16.07 3.21 2.74
CA ILE A 260 -15.89 2.34 1.57
C ILE A 260 -14.87 2.97 0.60
N TYR A 261 -14.00 2.14 0.02
CA TYR A 261 -13.00 2.53 -0.98
C TYR A 261 -13.60 3.40 -2.09
N LYS A 262 -12.92 4.52 -2.39
CA LYS A 262 -13.41 5.55 -3.30
C LYS A 262 -12.71 5.46 -4.66
N LYS A 263 -13.27 4.65 -5.58
CA LYS A 263 -12.69 4.41 -6.92
C LYS A 263 -12.44 5.71 -7.70
N ASP A 264 -13.43 6.58 -7.82
CA ASP A 264 -13.31 7.80 -8.65
C ASP A 264 -12.27 8.79 -8.07
N PHE A 265 -12.12 8.79 -6.74
CA PHE A 265 -11.08 9.55 -6.06
C PHE A 265 -9.68 9.00 -6.37
N ALA A 266 -9.51 7.67 -6.33
CA ALA A 266 -8.28 7.00 -6.74
C ALA A 266 -7.94 7.30 -8.21
N ASP A 267 -8.92 7.22 -9.13
CA ASP A 267 -8.71 7.52 -10.55
C ASP A 267 -8.25 8.97 -10.76
N THR A 268 -8.81 9.92 -10.00
CA THR A 268 -8.40 11.33 -10.02
C THR A 268 -6.94 11.48 -9.58
N ILE A 269 -6.52 10.79 -8.53
CA ILE A 269 -5.14 10.80 -8.04
C ILE A 269 -4.20 10.20 -9.08
N HIS A 270 -4.53 9.03 -9.64
CA HIS A 270 -3.71 8.38 -10.66
C HIS A 270 -3.60 9.23 -11.92
N SER A 271 -4.68 9.87 -12.36
CA SER A 271 -4.65 10.78 -13.52
C SER A 271 -3.77 12.02 -13.26
N ARG A 272 -3.72 12.52 -12.02
CA ARG A 272 -2.85 13.64 -11.65
C ARG A 272 -1.38 13.22 -11.63
N ASP A 273 -1.11 12.04 -11.08
CA ASP A 273 0.24 11.55 -10.81
C ASP A 273 0.89 10.88 -12.01
N ASN A 274 0.15 10.61 -13.10
CA ASN A 274 0.69 10.10 -14.36
C ASN A 274 0.88 11.23 -15.38
N ALA A 275 2.00 11.20 -16.11
CA ALA A 275 2.14 11.97 -17.34
C ALA A 275 1.30 11.34 -18.47
N GLU A 276 1.19 12.05 -19.61
CA GLU A 276 0.68 11.42 -20.84
C GLU A 276 1.53 10.17 -21.15
N ALA A 277 0.88 9.08 -21.58
CA ALA A 277 1.60 7.86 -21.92
C ALA A 277 2.55 8.12 -23.10
N VAL A 278 3.73 7.51 -23.05
CA VAL A 278 4.71 7.54 -24.13
C VAL A 278 4.29 6.45 -25.13
N PRO A 279 3.81 6.81 -26.33
CA PRO A 279 3.38 5.82 -27.29
C PRO A 279 4.57 5.02 -27.81
N PHE A 280 4.29 3.86 -28.40
CA PHE A 280 5.33 3.11 -29.10
C PHE A 280 5.89 3.93 -30.28
N SER A 281 7.21 3.89 -30.43
CA SER A 281 7.91 4.38 -31.61
C SER A 281 9.10 3.46 -31.92
N THR A 282 9.49 3.39 -33.19
CA THR A 282 10.77 2.81 -33.62
C THR A 282 11.90 3.83 -33.59
N SER A 283 11.57 5.12 -33.44
CA SER A 283 12.54 6.20 -33.23
C SER A 283 12.87 6.32 -31.75
N GLU A 284 14.17 6.47 -31.45
CA GLU A 284 14.67 6.71 -30.09
C GLU A 284 14.02 7.95 -29.46
N TYR A 285 13.56 7.79 -28.22
CA TYR A 285 13.16 8.89 -27.35
C TYR A 285 14.36 9.45 -26.59
N ARG A 286 14.41 10.77 -26.42
CA ARG A 286 15.39 11.47 -25.60
C ARG A 286 14.68 12.15 -24.43
N TRP A 287 15.20 11.98 -23.23
CA TRP A 287 14.69 12.57 -22.00
C TRP A 287 15.61 13.70 -21.54
N THR A 288 15.11 14.93 -21.61
CA THR A 288 15.81 16.15 -21.18
C THR A 288 15.10 16.79 -19.98
N THR A 289 15.87 17.43 -19.11
CA THR A 289 15.35 18.14 -17.92
C THR A 289 15.53 19.64 -18.03
N THR A 290 14.52 20.40 -17.59
CA THR A 290 14.55 21.85 -17.48
C THR A 290 13.89 22.27 -16.16
N GLY A 291 14.71 22.49 -15.12
CA GLY A 291 14.24 22.76 -13.76
C GLY A 291 13.34 21.63 -13.24
N ASN A 292 12.19 21.98 -12.66
CA ASN A 292 11.22 21.02 -12.11
C ASN A 292 10.31 20.36 -13.17
N SER A 293 10.76 20.33 -14.43
CA SER A 293 10.05 19.74 -15.55
C SER A 293 11.00 19.00 -16.47
N SER A 294 10.47 18.08 -17.27
CA SER A 294 11.26 17.33 -18.23
C SER A 294 10.41 16.95 -19.44
N GLN A 295 11.07 16.58 -20.52
CA GLN A 295 10.42 16.15 -21.75
C GLN A 295 11.02 14.86 -22.26
N ILE A 296 10.15 13.92 -22.63
CA ILE A 296 10.50 12.72 -23.39
C ILE A 296 10.08 12.97 -24.83
N THR A 297 11.04 13.10 -25.74
CA THR A 297 10.80 13.59 -27.09
C THR A 297 11.47 12.72 -28.15
N ASN A 298 10.77 12.54 -29.27
CA ASN A 298 11.35 12.11 -30.53
C ASN A 298 10.78 12.97 -31.66
N ASN A 299 11.09 12.63 -32.92
CA ASN A 299 10.60 13.37 -34.08
C ASN A 299 9.07 13.34 -34.29
N GLN A 300 8.34 12.49 -33.56
CA GLN A 300 6.89 12.29 -33.71
C GLN A 300 6.10 12.88 -32.56
N LYS A 301 6.64 12.85 -31.33
CA LYS A 301 5.90 13.18 -30.12
C LYS A 301 6.83 13.77 -29.06
N THR A 302 6.30 14.73 -28.31
CA THR A 302 6.90 15.26 -27.08
C THR A 302 5.93 15.07 -25.94
N ILE A 303 6.38 14.39 -24.89
CA ILE A 303 5.64 14.13 -23.66
C ILE A 303 6.26 14.95 -22.54
N SER A 304 5.46 15.81 -21.91
CA SER A 304 5.92 16.57 -20.74
C SER A 304 5.74 15.73 -19.48
N VAL A 305 6.79 15.63 -18.67
CA VAL A 305 6.79 14.92 -17.40
C VAL A 305 7.20 15.88 -16.31
N LYS A 306 6.33 16.10 -15.32
CA LYS A 306 6.68 16.97 -14.20
C LYS A 306 7.60 16.24 -13.22
N LEU A 307 8.66 16.91 -12.78
CA LEU A 307 9.60 16.45 -11.77
C LEU A 307 9.25 17.06 -10.41
N PRO A 308 9.75 16.58 -9.27
CA PRO A 308 9.45 17.17 -7.96
C PRO A 308 9.80 18.66 -7.89
N ASN A 309 9.09 19.41 -7.05
CA ASN A 309 9.35 20.83 -6.83
C ASN A 309 10.67 21.12 -6.08
N SER A 310 11.15 20.13 -5.33
CA SER A 310 12.40 20.17 -4.57
C SER A 310 13.36 19.14 -5.13
N GLU A 311 14.64 19.51 -5.20
CA GLU A 311 15.71 18.55 -5.48
C GLU A 311 16.04 17.67 -4.26
N GLU A 312 15.55 18.05 -3.07
CA GLU A 312 15.71 17.26 -1.85
C GLU A 312 14.83 16.00 -1.85
N LYS A 313 15.20 15.05 -0.98
CA LYS A 313 14.48 13.79 -0.83
C LYS A 313 13.05 14.04 -0.34
N LEU A 314 12.06 13.51 -1.05
CA LEU A 314 10.66 13.57 -0.64
C LEU A 314 10.40 12.63 0.56
N VAL A 315 10.52 13.15 1.78
CA VAL A 315 10.22 12.44 3.02
C VAL A 315 9.38 13.32 3.94
N ASN A 316 8.41 12.70 4.63
CA ASN A 316 7.61 13.35 5.68
C ASN A 316 6.90 14.64 5.24
N TYR A 317 6.39 14.68 4.00
CA TYR A 317 5.61 15.81 3.47
C TYR A 317 4.19 15.83 4.06
N GLN A 318 4.09 16.04 5.38
CA GLN A 318 2.81 16.12 6.10
C GLN A 318 1.96 17.34 5.70
N GLN A 319 2.56 18.37 5.09
CA GLN A 319 1.98 19.72 5.10
C GLN A 319 1.42 20.22 3.77
N LYS A 320 1.60 19.52 2.64
CA LYS A 320 1.26 20.11 1.32
C LYS A 320 0.61 19.13 0.34
N GLU A 321 -0.71 19.05 0.39
CA GLU A 321 -1.61 18.32 -0.53
C GLU A 321 -1.46 18.64 -2.03
N LYS A 322 -0.64 19.62 -2.40
CA LYS A 322 -0.56 20.19 -3.76
C LYS A 322 0.86 20.37 -4.28
N GLU A 323 1.87 19.92 -3.55
CA GLU A 323 3.20 19.91 -4.13
C GLU A 323 3.32 18.78 -5.14
N ASN A 324 3.93 19.12 -6.27
CA ASN A 324 4.22 18.15 -7.28
C ASN A 324 5.39 17.29 -6.78
N THR A 325 5.11 15.99 -6.62
CA THR A 325 6.04 14.98 -6.11
C THR A 325 6.73 14.21 -7.25
N GLY A 326 6.53 14.64 -8.50
CA GLY A 326 7.00 13.95 -9.70
C GLY A 326 5.95 13.01 -10.28
N GLN A 327 5.82 12.99 -11.61
CA GLN A 327 4.84 12.15 -12.30
C GLN A 327 5.43 10.80 -12.71
N ASN A 328 4.59 9.78 -12.73
CA ASN A 328 4.90 8.50 -13.33
C ASN A 328 4.90 8.61 -14.86
N VAL A 329 5.66 7.75 -15.52
CA VAL A 329 5.67 7.61 -16.98
C VAL A 329 5.29 6.18 -17.36
N ILE A 330 4.28 6.07 -18.23
CA ILE A 330 3.84 4.80 -18.79
C ILE A 330 4.31 4.73 -20.23
N PHE A 331 5.15 3.75 -20.54
CA PHE A 331 5.56 3.41 -21.90
C PHE A 331 4.63 2.34 -22.46
N GLU A 332 3.89 2.67 -23.51
CA GLU A 332 2.90 1.77 -24.10
C GLU A 332 3.52 0.51 -24.71
N GLY A 333 2.68 -0.52 -24.90
CA GLY A 333 3.10 -1.80 -25.43
C GLY A 333 3.51 -1.72 -26.90
N ASN A 334 4.48 -2.55 -27.27
CA ASN A 334 5.13 -2.53 -28.58
C ASN A 334 5.18 -3.91 -29.26
N GLY A 335 4.23 -4.79 -28.92
CA GLY A 335 4.33 -6.19 -29.33
C GLY A 335 5.64 -6.80 -28.82
N ASN A 336 6.47 -7.28 -29.74
CA ASN A 336 7.82 -7.80 -29.48
C ASN A 336 8.94 -6.85 -29.96
N SER A 337 8.60 -5.69 -30.53
CA SER A 337 9.59 -4.69 -30.96
C SER A 337 10.31 -4.10 -29.74
N LYS A 338 11.50 -3.53 -29.96
CA LYS A 338 12.29 -2.86 -28.94
C LYS A 338 12.39 -1.38 -29.26
N ASN A 339 12.14 -0.53 -28.27
CA ASN A 339 12.37 0.92 -28.37
C ASN A 339 13.56 1.34 -27.50
N THR A 340 14.06 2.56 -27.67
CA THR A 340 15.19 3.10 -26.92
C THR A 340 14.82 4.43 -26.27
N LEU A 341 15.20 4.59 -25.01
CA LEU A 341 15.12 5.83 -24.24
C LEU A 341 16.53 6.26 -23.84
N VAL A 342 16.92 7.46 -24.25
CA VAL A 342 18.20 8.08 -23.89
C VAL A 342 17.98 9.19 -22.88
N LEU A 343 18.58 9.08 -21.70
CA LEU A 343 18.61 10.17 -20.72
C LEU A 343 19.75 11.12 -21.10
N GLU A 344 19.42 12.39 -21.32
CA GLU A 344 20.42 13.44 -21.63
C GLU A 344 21.05 14.04 -20.37
N ASN A 345 20.38 13.88 -19.22
CA ASN A 345 20.76 14.42 -17.93
C ASN A 345 20.49 13.39 -16.82
N ASN A 346 21.08 13.59 -15.64
CA ASN A 346 20.63 12.92 -14.43
C ASN A 346 19.16 13.24 -14.16
N ILE A 347 18.36 12.22 -13.82
CA ILE A 347 16.92 12.39 -13.58
C ILE A 347 16.61 12.10 -12.12
N ASN A 348 16.15 13.12 -11.40
CA ASN A 348 15.41 12.93 -10.16
C ASN A 348 13.91 13.05 -10.44
N GLN A 349 13.23 11.92 -10.52
CA GLN A 349 11.79 11.84 -10.78
C GLN A 349 10.95 11.92 -9.50
N GLY A 350 11.59 12.09 -8.33
CA GLY A 350 10.90 12.12 -7.04
C GLY A 350 10.16 10.82 -6.76
N ALA A 351 8.86 10.90 -6.53
CA ALA A 351 7.97 9.75 -6.40
C ALA A 351 7.47 9.22 -7.76
N GLY A 352 7.79 9.86 -8.89
CA GLY A 352 7.45 9.34 -10.22
C GLY A 352 8.18 8.03 -10.52
N GLY A 353 7.44 6.99 -10.92
CA GLY A 353 7.98 5.69 -11.35
C GLY A 353 7.81 5.44 -12.85
N LEU A 354 8.53 4.45 -13.37
CA LEU A 354 8.48 4.04 -14.78
C LEU A 354 7.70 2.73 -14.93
N PHE A 355 6.74 2.71 -15.84
CA PHE A 355 5.93 1.54 -16.16
C PHE A 355 6.13 1.14 -17.62
N PHE A 356 6.82 0.03 -17.85
CA PHE A 356 7.10 -0.47 -19.19
C PHE A 356 6.11 -1.58 -19.57
N LYS A 357 5.22 -1.29 -20.52
CA LYS A 357 4.32 -2.28 -21.15
C LYS A 357 4.89 -2.89 -22.43
N GLY A 358 6.13 -2.53 -22.77
CA GLY A 358 6.83 -2.96 -23.97
C GLY A 358 8.32 -3.22 -23.70
N ASN A 359 9.04 -3.75 -24.70
CA ASN A 359 10.48 -3.96 -24.59
C ASN A 359 11.25 -2.65 -24.83
N TYR A 360 12.19 -2.33 -23.96
CA TYR A 360 12.98 -1.09 -24.03
C TYR A 360 14.47 -1.34 -23.81
N GLU A 361 15.31 -0.50 -24.40
CA GLU A 361 16.64 -0.18 -23.86
C GLU A 361 16.58 1.22 -23.26
N VAL A 362 17.06 1.38 -22.04
CA VAL A 362 17.23 2.67 -21.38
C VAL A 362 18.71 2.88 -21.13
N LYS A 363 19.27 3.98 -21.64
CA LYS A 363 20.70 4.30 -21.54
C LYS A 363 20.91 5.79 -21.26
N GLY A 364 22.03 6.12 -20.65
CA GLY A 364 22.49 7.50 -20.55
C GLY A 364 23.16 7.96 -21.84
N LYS A 365 23.21 9.27 -22.07
CA LYS A 365 24.15 9.90 -23.00
C LYS A 365 25.60 9.57 -22.65
N THR A 366 25.91 9.41 -21.37
CA THR A 366 27.18 8.94 -20.81
C THR A 366 26.92 7.80 -19.82
N ASP A 367 27.96 7.00 -19.54
CA ASP A 367 27.85 5.78 -18.72
C ASP A 367 27.56 6.08 -17.23
N ASP A 368 27.80 7.31 -16.77
CA ASP A 368 27.64 7.78 -15.38
C ASP A 368 26.30 8.47 -15.09
N ILE A 369 25.40 8.54 -16.08
CA ILE A 369 24.07 9.12 -15.86
C ILE A 369 23.30 8.29 -14.83
N THR A 370 22.63 9.00 -13.93
CA THR A 370 21.81 8.44 -12.86
C THR A 370 20.33 8.72 -13.07
N TRP A 371 19.51 7.76 -12.61
CA TRP A 371 18.07 7.94 -12.46
C TRP A 371 17.66 7.55 -11.05
N VAL A 372 16.79 8.35 -10.45
CA VAL A 372 16.11 8.04 -9.19
C VAL A 372 14.63 8.37 -9.31
N GLY A 373 13.78 7.51 -8.77
CA GLY A 373 12.33 7.66 -8.81
C GLY A 373 11.62 6.63 -7.93
N GLY A 374 10.29 6.54 -8.06
CA GLY A 374 9.44 5.61 -7.32
C GLY A 374 9.80 4.14 -7.53
N GLY A 375 10.19 3.79 -8.76
CA GLY A 375 10.64 2.44 -9.12
C GLY A 375 10.42 2.13 -10.59
N ILE A 376 10.72 0.90 -10.97
CA ILE A 376 10.55 0.38 -12.33
C ILE A 376 9.58 -0.81 -12.26
N SER A 377 8.51 -0.75 -13.05
CA SER A 377 7.60 -1.85 -13.31
C SER A 377 7.79 -2.34 -14.74
N VAL A 378 7.98 -3.65 -14.91
CA VAL A 378 8.05 -4.30 -16.23
C VAL A 378 6.91 -5.30 -16.36
N GLU A 379 6.09 -5.13 -17.40
CA GLU A 379 4.93 -5.98 -17.65
C GLU A 379 5.32 -7.44 -17.97
N GLU A 380 4.42 -8.37 -17.69
CA GLU A 380 4.60 -9.80 -17.95
C GLU A 380 4.98 -10.07 -19.41
N GLY A 381 6.03 -10.88 -19.61
CA GLY A 381 6.55 -11.19 -20.95
C GLY A 381 7.33 -10.06 -21.62
N LYS A 382 7.56 -8.92 -20.96
CA LYS A 382 8.38 -7.82 -21.47
C LYS A 382 9.77 -7.80 -20.83
N THR A 383 10.71 -7.21 -21.56
CA THR A 383 12.11 -7.07 -21.14
C THR A 383 12.59 -5.64 -21.30
N VAL A 384 13.19 -5.10 -20.25
CA VAL A 384 13.87 -3.80 -20.28
C VAL A 384 15.36 -4.02 -20.05
N THR A 385 16.20 -3.63 -21.01
CA THR A 385 17.64 -3.50 -20.81
C THR A 385 17.92 -2.12 -20.21
N TRP A 386 18.53 -2.08 -19.05
CA TRP A 386 18.74 -0.87 -18.26
C TRP A 386 20.22 -0.63 -18.05
N LYS A 387 20.71 0.50 -18.57
CA LYS A 387 22.14 0.85 -18.62
C LYS A 387 22.46 2.14 -17.85
N VAL A 388 21.59 2.53 -16.93
CA VAL A 388 21.66 3.79 -16.17
C VAL A 388 21.95 3.46 -14.71
N HIS A 389 22.78 4.26 -14.04
CA HIS A 389 23.07 4.09 -12.62
C HIS A 389 21.93 4.62 -11.75
N ASN A 390 21.99 4.37 -10.45
CA ASN A 390 21.19 5.09 -9.47
C ASN A 390 22.09 5.66 -8.35
N PRO A 391 21.71 6.78 -7.72
CA PRO A 391 22.55 7.44 -6.73
C PRO A 391 22.92 6.56 -5.54
N GLN A 392 24.04 6.86 -4.89
CA GLN A 392 24.42 6.19 -3.64
C GLN A 392 23.31 6.32 -2.59
N SER A 393 23.04 5.23 -1.85
CA SER A 393 21.95 5.12 -0.86
C SER A 393 20.52 5.12 -1.42
N ASP A 394 20.35 5.30 -2.74
CA ASP A 394 19.07 5.03 -3.38
C ASP A 394 18.83 3.52 -3.47
N ARG A 395 17.58 3.12 -3.27
CA ARG A 395 17.13 1.74 -3.48
C ARG A 395 16.19 1.72 -4.68
N LEU A 396 16.69 1.23 -5.81
CA LEU A 396 15.89 1.03 -7.01
C LEU A 396 14.85 -0.07 -6.72
N ALA A 397 13.57 0.27 -6.76
CA ALA A 397 12.50 -0.70 -6.55
C ALA A 397 12.10 -1.32 -7.91
N LYS A 398 12.21 -2.64 -8.04
CA LYS A 398 11.75 -3.41 -9.21
C LYS A 398 10.51 -4.22 -8.87
N ILE A 399 9.42 -3.99 -9.62
CA ILE A 399 8.17 -4.75 -9.58
C ILE A 399 7.73 -5.18 -10.98
N GLY A 400 6.57 -5.83 -11.09
CA GLY A 400 6.03 -6.38 -12.34
C GLY A 400 6.74 -7.67 -12.75
N LYS A 401 5.98 -8.59 -13.34
CA LYS A 401 6.45 -9.95 -13.65
C LYS A 401 7.50 -10.04 -14.76
N GLY A 402 7.70 -8.97 -15.52
CA GLY A 402 8.69 -8.92 -16.59
C GLY A 402 10.14 -8.87 -16.12
N THR A 403 11.05 -8.83 -17.09
CA THR A 403 12.49 -8.93 -16.88
C THR A 403 13.15 -7.56 -16.97
N LEU A 404 14.01 -7.23 -16.00
CA LEU A 404 14.93 -6.10 -16.06
C LEU A 404 16.37 -6.63 -16.18
N ILE A 405 17.02 -6.36 -17.30
CA ILE A 405 18.43 -6.71 -17.51
C ILE A 405 19.26 -5.47 -17.20
N PHE A 406 20.03 -5.50 -16.11
CA PHE A 406 20.94 -4.44 -15.74
C PHE A 406 22.28 -4.63 -16.48
N GLU A 407 22.55 -3.78 -17.47
CA GLU A 407 23.69 -3.91 -18.40
C GLU A 407 24.40 -2.55 -18.59
N GLY A 408 24.59 -1.83 -17.49
CA GLY A 408 25.38 -0.59 -17.46
C GLY A 408 26.88 -0.87 -17.52
N LYS A 409 27.67 0.20 -17.40
CA LYS A 409 29.13 0.16 -17.32
C LYS A 409 29.62 0.83 -16.06
N GLY A 410 30.78 0.41 -15.57
CA GLY A 410 31.40 1.01 -14.38
C GLY A 410 30.71 0.59 -13.09
N ASP A 411 30.96 1.36 -12.03
CA ASP A 411 30.54 1.02 -10.69
C ASP A 411 29.30 1.79 -10.25
N ASN A 412 28.15 1.11 -10.23
CA ASN A 412 26.89 1.72 -9.80
C ASN A 412 26.81 1.75 -8.27
N LYS A 413 26.73 2.95 -7.70
CA LYS A 413 26.76 3.18 -6.25
C LYS A 413 25.43 2.93 -5.54
N GLY A 414 24.34 2.80 -6.28
CA GLY A 414 23.02 2.56 -5.71
C GLY A 414 22.78 1.10 -5.32
N SER A 415 21.68 0.88 -4.62
CA SER A 415 21.17 -0.44 -4.21
C SER A 415 19.92 -0.82 -4.98
N LEU A 416 19.54 -2.09 -4.93
CA LEU A 416 18.38 -2.65 -5.62
C LEU A 416 17.48 -3.41 -4.64
N LYS A 417 16.16 -3.26 -4.79
CA LYS A 417 15.13 -4.10 -4.14
C LYS A 417 14.23 -4.74 -5.19
N VAL A 418 14.22 -6.07 -5.24
CA VAL A 418 13.49 -6.84 -6.25
C VAL A 418 12.28 -7.52 -5.63
N GLY A 419 11.10 -6.97 -5.91
CA GLY A 419 9.83 -7.46 -5.38
C GLY A 419 9.04 -8.36 -6.33
N ASP A 420 9.28 -8.34 -7.64
CA ASP A 420 8.56 -9.19 -8.60
C ASP A 420 9.32 -9.34 -9.93
N GLY A 421 9.05 -10.42 -10.65
CA GLY A 421 9.65 -10.76 -11.93
C GLY A 421 11.14 -11.11 -11.83
N THR A 422 11.86 -10.95 -12.94
CA THR A 422 13.28 -11.31 -13.03
C THR A 422 14.16 -10.08 -13.12
N VAL A 423 15.28 -10.09 -12.40
CA VAL A 423 16.41 -9.18 -12.64
C VAL A 423 17.62 -9.98 -13.07
N VAL A 424 18.23 -9.61 -14.19
CA VAL A 424 19.52 -10.16 -14.62
C VAL A 424 20.59 -9.10 -14.38
N LEU A 425 21.57 -9.39 -13.54
CA LEU A 425 22.73 -8.53 -13.33
C LEU A 425 23.81 -8.91 -14.34
N ASN A 426 24.04 -8.03 -15.31
CA ASN A 426 24.99 -8.17 -16.41
C ASN A 426 25.80 -6.87 -16.62
N GLN A 427 26.20 -6.24 -15.52
CA GLN A 427 27.02 -5.03 -15.53
C GLN A 427 28.36 -5.30 -16.20
N GLN A 428 28.77 -4.39 -17.09
CA GLN A 428 30.03 -4.48 -17.82
C GLN A 428 31.15 -3.84 -16.99
N THR A 429 31.92 -4.66 -16.27
CA THR A 429 33.04 -4.21 -15.44
C THR A 429 34.32 -4.07 -16.28
N ILE A 430 34.95 -2.89 -16.26
CA ILE A 430 36.21 -2.58 -16.96
C ILE A 430 37.43 -2.60 -16.02
N SER A 431 37.23 -2.64 -14.71
CA SER A 431 38.30 -2.70 -13.69
C SER A 431 37.85 -3.46 -12.44
N SER A 432 38.80 -3.85 -11.58
CA SER A 432 38.50 -4.46 -10.27
C SER A 432 37.68 -3.51 -9.38
N GLY A 433 36.73 -4.05 -8.61
CA GLY A 433 35.93 -3.29 -7.65
C GLY A 433 34.76 -2.51 -8.27
N GLN A 434 34.33 -2.86 -9.48
CA GLN A 434 33.09 -2.33 -10.07
C GLN A 434 31.97 -3.36 -9.93
N HIS A 435 30.75 -2.91 -9.64
CA HIS A 435 29.60 -3.77 -9.42
C HIS A 435 28.33 -3.24 -10.09
N ALA A 436 27.33 -4.10 -10.24
CA ALA A 436 25.99 -3.74 -10.68
C ALA A 436 25.23 -2.93 -9.64
N PHE A 437 25.40 -3.24 -8.35
CA PHE A 437 24.78 -2.53 -7.22
C PHE A 437 25.64 -2.69 -5.96
N ALA A 438 25.54 -1.72 -5.05
CA ALA A 438 26.15 -1.80 -3.72
C ALA A 438 25.49 -2.85 -2.81
N SER A 439 24.20 -3.12 -3.01
CA SER A 439 23.48 -4.22 -2.35
C SER A 439 22.21 -4.60 -3.11
N VAL A 440 21.75 -5.85 -2.93
CA VAL A 440 20.54 -6.39 -3.56
C VAL A 440 19.64 -7.06 -2.52
N GLY A 441 18.44 -6.51 -2.32
CA GLY A 441 17.37 -7.12 -1.54
C GLY A 441 16.42 -7.92 -2.41
N ILE A 442 16.17 -9.19 -2.08
CA ILE A 442 15.20 -10.06 -2.75
C ILE A 442 14.05 -10.31 -1.78
N VAL A 443 12.85 -9.82 -2.12
CA VAL A 443 11.71 -9.79 -1.19
C VAL A 443 10.43 -10.33 -1.81
N SER A 444 9.41 -10.57 -0.97
CA SER A 444 8.07 -11.12 -1.29
C SER A 444 7.99 -12.57 -1.75
N GLY A 445 9.10 -13.16 -2.24
CA GLY A 445 9.12 -14.50 -2.80
C GLY A 445 8.58 -14.62 -4.23
N ARG A 446 8.25 -13.50 -4.90
CA ARG A 446 7.77 -13.47 -6.30
C ARG A 446 8.88 -13.30 -7.33
N SER A 447 10.06 -12.87 -6.91
CA SER A 447 11.14 -12.47 -7.80
C SER A 447 12.25 -13.51 -7.96
N THR A 448 13.08 -13.32 -8.98
CA THR A 448 14.33 -14.06 -9.19
C THR A 448 15.42 -13.09 -9.60
N VAL A 449 16.62 -13.23 -9.02
CA VAL A 449 17.81 -12.50 -9.44
C VAL A 449 18.79 -13.48 -10.06
N VAL A 450 19.28 -13.16 -11.25
CA VAL A 450 20.24 -13.96 -12.01
C VAL A 450 21.55 -13.18 -12.09
N LEU A 451 22.63 -13.79 -11.63
CA LEU A 451 23.98 -13.25 -11.76
C LEU A 451 24.59 -13.78 -13.06
N ASN A 452 24.98 -12.88 -13.98
CA ASN A 452 25.62 -13.31 -15.22
C ASN A 452 27.07 -13.78 -15.00
N ASP A 453 27.74 -13.23 -13.97
CA ASP A 453 29.07 -13.65 -13.52
C ASP A 453 29.26 -13.33 -12.02
N ASP A 454 30.46 -13.60 -11.50
CA ASP A 454 30.86 -13.44 -10.09
C ASP A 454 31.29 -12.01 -9.72
N LYS A 455 31.08 -11.01 -10.60
CA LYS A 455 31.52 -9.62 -10.39
C LYS A 455 30.36 -8.64 -10.19
N GLN A 456 29.14 -9.15 -10.14
CA GLN A 456 27.94 -8.31 -10.17
C GLN A 456 27.66 -7.62 -8.83
N VAL A 457 27.90 -8.31 -7.71
CA VAL A 457 27.67 -7.85 -6.33
C VAL A 457 28.61 -8.62 -5.40
N ASP A 458 28.91 -8.07 -4.22
CA ASP A 458 29.69 -8.74 -3.15
C ASP A 458 28.89 -9.84 -2.44
#